data_AF-A0A6C0LZ36-F1
#
_entry.id   AF-A0A6C0LZ36-F1
#
_cell.length_a   1.000
_cell.length_b   1.000
_cell.length_c   1.000
_cell.angle_alpha   90.00
_cell.angle_beta   90.00
_cell.angle_gamma   90.00
#
_symmetry.space_group_name_H-M   'P 1'
#
loop_
_entity.id
_entity.type
_entity.pdbx_description
1 polymer ?
#
loop_
_entity_poly.entity_id
_entity_poly.type
_entity_poly.pdbx_seq_one_letter_code
_entity_poly.pdbx_strand_id
1 'polypeptide(L)'
;MNREGTAYVKELASINRAIKGLNIEAKALRERRAELELALREYMENRNLEKYEGITLKKLLPKTRAKRVPKKVKQERAVELFARVGIPNPTEFYKQFVEQQSVLNSSRQ
;
A
#
# COMPACT_ATOMS: atom_id res chain seq x y z
N MET A 1 -21.89 -19.91 33.15
CA MET A 1 -22.02 -18.77 32.22
C MET A 1 -20.70 -18.01 32.20
N ASN A 2 -19.96 -18.05 31.08
CA ASN A 2 -18.61 -17.49 30.95
C ASN A 2 -18.62 -15.95 30.94
N ARG A 3 -18.60 -15.34 32.13
CA ARG A 3 -18.55 -13.88 32.33
C ARG A 3 -17.32 -13.24 31.68
N GLU A 4 -16.21 -13.95 31.61
CA GLU A 4 -14.96 -13.47 31.02
C GLU A 4 -15.06 -13.29 29.50
N GLY A 5 -15.68 -14.24 28.79
CA GLY A 5 -15.89 -14.14 27.34
C GLY A 5 -16.71 -12.90 26.96
N THR A 6 -17.71 -12.55 27.77
CA THR A 6 -18.50 -11.33 27.55
C THR A 6 -17.74 -10.03 27.82
N ALA A 7 -16.74 -10.05 28.71
CA ALA A 7 -15.88 -8.90 28.97
C ALA A 7 -14.92 -8.66 27.79
N TYR A 8 -14.26 -9.72 27.29
CA TYR A 8 -13.36 -9.64 26.13
C TYR A 8 -14.09 -9.15 24.87
N VAL A 9 -15.32 -9.60 24.62
CA VAL A 9 -16.11 -9.13 23.48
C VAL A 9 -16.41 -7.63 23.59
N LYS A 10 -16.73 -7.12 24.78
CA LYS A 10 -16.98 -5.69 25.00
C LYS A 10 -15.71 -4.86 24.81
N GLU A 11 -14.57 -5.35 25.30
CA GLU A 11 -13.28 -4.69 25.15
C GLU A 11 -12.83 -4.64 23.69
N LEU A 12 -12.95 -5.75 22.95
CA LEU A 12 -12.70 -5.78 21.51
C LEU A 12 -13.62 -4.83 20.75
N ALA A 13 -14.90 -4.74 21.12
CA ALA A 13 -15.84 -3.80 20.51
C ALA A 13 -15.42 -2.34 20.77
N SER A 14 -14.93 -2.03 21.98
CA SER A 14 -14.40 -0.71 22.33
C SER A 14 -13.15 -0.36 21.51
N ILE A 15 -12.16 -1.27 21.46
CA ILE A 15 -10.93 -1.09 20.69
C ILE A 15 -11.25 -0.89 19.21
N ASN A 16 -12.15 -1.68 18.64
CA ASN A 16 -12.56 -1.54 17.24
C ASN A 16 -13.21 -0.17 16.95
N ARG A 17 -13.97 0.39 17.89
CA ARG A 17 -14.52 1.76 17.74
C ARG A 17 -13.42 2.80 17.80
N ALA A 18 -12.48 2.68 18.73
CA ALA A 18 -11.33 3.59 18.82
C ALA A 18 -10.49 3.57 17.54
N ILE A 19 -10.19 2.39 17.00
CA ILE A 19 -9.49 2.23 15.71
C ILE A 19 -10.25 2.94 14.57
N LYS A 20 -11.58 2.80 14.53
CA LYS A 20 -12.40 3.52 13.52
C LYS A 20 -12.28 5.04 13.66
N GLY A 21 -12.36 5.56 14.89
CA GLY A 21 -12.19 6.98 15.17
C GLY A 21 -10.83 7.51 14.70
N LEU A 22 -9.75 6.84 15.13
CA LEU A 22 -8.38 7.19 14.73
C LEU A 22 -8.17 7.14 13.21
N ASN A 23 -8.80 6.18 12.52
CA ASN A 23 -8.72 6.11 11.06
C ASN A 23 -9.41 7.29 10.37
N ILE A 24 -10.52 7.79 10.93
CA ILE A 24 -11.22 8.98 10.42
C ILE A 24 -10.34 10.21 10.63
N GLU A 25 -9.79 10.39 11.83
CA GLU A 25 -8.88 11.50 12.14
C GLU A 25 -7.62 11.47 11.25
N ALA A 26 -7.01 10.29 11.11
CA ALA A 26 -5.86 10.11 10.24
C ALA A 26 -6.19 10.42 8.76
N LYS A 27 -7.42 10.13 8.32
CA LYS A 27 -7.89 10.52 6.98
C LYS A 27 -8.01 12.04 6.86
N ALA A 28 -8.68 12.70 7.80
CA ALA A 28 -8.84 14.15 7.81
C ALA A 28 -7.49 14.89 7.83
N LEU A 29 -6.53 14.44 8.64
CA LEU A 29 -5.18 15.01 8.67
C LEU A 29 -4.43 14.84 7.35
N ARG A 30 -4.61 13.71 6.65
CA ARG A 30 -4.00 13.50 5.32
C ARG A 30 -4.60 14.42 4.28
N GLU A 31 -5.92 14.60 4.30
CA GLU A 31 -6.62 15.53 3.39
C GLU A 31 -6.17 16.97 3.65
N ARG A 32 -6.18 17.40 4.91
CA ARG A 32 -5.73 18.75 5.29
C ARG A 32 -4.27 19.01 4.93
N ARG A 33 -3.40 18.01 5.13
CA ARG A 33 -2.01 18.10 4.70
C ARG A 33 -1.90 18.29 3.19
N ALA A 34 -2.67 17.55 2.39
CA ALA A 34 -2.64 17.66 0.93
C ALA A 34 -3.11 19.05 0.45
N GLU A 35 -4.13 19.62 1.08
CA GLU A 35 -4.58 20.99 0.82
C GLU A 35 -3.48 22.01 1.10
N LEU A 36 -2.80 21.90 2.24
CA LEU A 36 -1.71 22.80 2.61
C LEU A 36 -0.49 22.64 1.71
N GLU A 37 -0.15 21.41 1.30
CA GLU A 37 0.92 21.15 0.33
C GLU A 37 0.61 21.81 -1.03
N LEU A 38 -0.66 21.77 -1.48
CA LEU A 38 -1.10 22.44 -2.70
C LEU A 38 -1.00 23.97 -2.58
N ALA A 39 -1.54 24.54 -1.50
CA ALA A 39 -1.48 25.99 -1.26
C ALA A 39 -0.04 26.51 -1.16
N LEU A 40 0.84 25.77 -0.48
CA LEU A 40 2.26 26.11 -0.40
C LEU A 40 2.93 26.05 -1.76
N ARG A 41 2.59 25.05 -2.58
CA ARG A 41 3.10 24.94 -3.94
C ARG A 41 2.68 26.14 -4.79
N GLU A 42 1.40 26.50 -4.79
CA GLU A 42 0.90 27.67 -5.53
C GLU A 42 1.60 28.96 -5.10
N TYR A 43 1.78 29.14 -3.79
CA TYR A 43 2.55 30.25 -3.25
C TYR A 43 4.00 30.29 -3.75
N MET A 44 4.68 29.13 -3.76
CA MET A 44 6.06 29.01 -4.26
C MET A 44 6.15 29.25 -5.76
N GLU A 45 5.20 28.74 -6.55
CA GLU A 45 5.14 28.94 -8.02
C GLU A 45 4.90 30.41 -8.37
N ASN A 46 3.94 31.08 -7.70
CA ASN A 46 3.64 32.49 -7.92
C ASN A 46 4.82 33.43 -7.60
N ARG A 47 5.74 32.98 -6.74
CA ARG A 47 6.93 33.75 -6.32
C ARG A 47 8.22 33.24 -6.94
N ASN A 48 8.17 32.28 -7.87
CA ASN A 48 9.34 31.63 -8.46
C ASN A 48 10.36 31.11 -7.42
N LEU A 49 9.86 30.51 -6.33
CA LEU A 49 10.68 29.96 -5.25
C LEU A 49 10.90 28.45 -5.44
N GLU A 50 12.15 28.02 -5.54
CA GLU A 50 12.46 26.57 -5.60
C GLU A 50 12.43 25.90 -4.21
N LYS A 51 12.69 26.70 -3.16
CA LYS A 51 12.77 26.24 -1.76
C LYS A 51 12.17 27.29 -0.82
N TYR A 52 11.35 26.85 0.12
CA TYR A 52 10.77 27.67 1.17
C TYR A 52 10.87 26.93 2.50
N GLU A 53 11.48 27.54 3.52
CA GLU A 53 11.64 26.96 4.87
C GLU A 53 12.14 25.49 4.90
N GLY A 54 13.08 25.15 4.00
CA GLY A 54 13.62 23.78 3.93
C GLY A 54 12.81 22.80 3.07
N ILE A 55 11.61 23.18 2.63
CA ILE A 55 10.75 22.40 1.73
C ILE A 55 11.07 22.79 0.29
N THR A 56 11.29 21.79 -0.57
CA THR A 56 11.55 22.01 -2.00
C THR A 56 10.30 21.76 -2.82
N LEU A 57 10.13 22.49 -3.91
CA LEU A 57 8.98 22.35 -4.81
C LEU A 57 8.78 20.90 -5.30
N LYS A 58 9.89 20.19 -5.57
CA LYS A 58 9.90 18.77 -5.98
C LYS A 58 9.26 17.83 -4.94
N LYS A 59 9.32 18.16 -3.65
CA LYS A 59 8.71 17.35 -2.56
C LYS A 59 7.20 17.55 -2.44
N LEU A 60 6.68 18.68 -2.95
CA LEU A 60 5.26 19.04 -2.95
C LEU A 60 4.51 18.50 -4.19
N LEU A 61 5.23 17.93 -5.16
CA LEU A 61 4.60 17.24 -6.28
C LEU A 61 3.77 16.07 -5.75
N PRO A 62 2.53 15.88 -6.24
CA PRO A 62 1.75 14.69 -5.90
C PRO A 62 2.59 13.48 -6.26
N LYS A 63 3.04 12.73 -5.25
CA LYS A 63 3.74 11.47 -5.47
C LYS A 63 2.76 10.57 -6.18
N THR A 64 2.96 10.36 -7.48
CA THR A 64 2.22 9.35 -8.22
C THR A 64 2.49 8.03 -7.52
N ARG A 65 1.50 7.55 -6.75
CA ARG A 65 1.60 6.22 -6.16
C ARG A 65 1.72 5.27 -7.34
N ALA A 66 2.85 4.60 -7.47
CA ALA A 66 3.02 3.56 -8.46
C ALA A 66 1.82 2.61 -8.33
N LYS A 67 1.01 2.50 -9.39
CA LYS A 67 -0.15 1.61 -9.38
C LYS A 67 0.37 0.21 -9.09
N ARG A 68 -0.16 -0.43 -8.05
CA ARG A 68 0.16 -1.83 -7.77
C ARG A 68 -0.26 -2.64 -9.00
N VAL A 69 0.69 -3.35 -9.61
CA VAL A 69 0.38 -4.25 -10.71
C VAL A 69 -0.55 -5.36 -10.18
N PRO A 70 -1.75 -5.57 -10.75
CA PRO A 70 -2.67 -6.59 -10.32
C PRO A 70 -2.04 -7.99 -10.36
N LYS A 71 -2.46 -8.89 -9.46
CA LYS A 71 -1.91 -10.25 -9.36
C LYS A 71 -2.03 -11.02 -10.68
N LYS A 72 -3.15 -10.86 -11.39
CA LYS A 72 -3.40 -11.45 -12.71
C LYS A 72 -2.38 -11.01 -13.75
N VAL A 73 -2.12 -9.69 -13.83
CA VAL A 73 -1.13 -9.12 -14.76
C VAL A 73 0.29 -9.60 -14.45
N LYS A 74 0.62 -9.81 -13.17
CA LYS A 74 1.92 -10.40 -12.79
C LYS A 74 2.05 -11.85 -13.24
N GLN A 75 0.98 -12.63 -13.11
CA GLN A 75 0.95 -14.02 -13.56
C GLN A 75 1.09 -14.11 -15.08
N GLU A 76 0.33 -13.32 -15.83
CA GLU A 76 0.41 -13.28 -17.30
C GLU A 76 1.82 -12.96 -17.79
N ARG A 77 2.48 -11.94 -17.20
CA ARG A 77 3.87 -11.59 -17.52
C ARG A 77 4.86 -12.70 -17.20
N ALA A 78 4.65 -13.44 -16.10
CA ALA A 78 5.53 -14.54 -15.73
C ALA A 78 5.36 -15.74 -16.68
N VAL A 79 4.12 -16.07 -17.05
CA VAL A 79 3.82 -17.11 -18.04
C VAL A 79 4.39 -16.73 -19.40
N GLU A 80 4.26 -15.47 -19.82
CA GLU A 80 4.87 -14.97 -21.06
C GLU A 80 6.41 -15.05 -21.03
N LEU A 81 7.04 -14.72 -19.90
CA LEU A 81 8.48 -14.86 -19.72
C LEU A 81 8.91 -16.32 -19.87
N PHE A 82 8.20 -17.26 -19.24
CA PHE A 82 8.48 -18.69 -19.34
C PHE A 82 8.29 -19.23 -20.76
N ALA A 83 7.28 -18.74 -21.49
CA ALA A 83 7.09 -19.05 -22.89
C ALA A 83 8.27 -18.55 -23.75
N ARG A 84 8.75 -17.33 -23.51
CA ARG A 84 9.91 -16.76 -24.22
C ARG A 84 11.22 -17.50 -23.96
N VAL A 85 11.39 -18.04 -22.75
CA VAL A 85 12.55 -18.86 -22.37
C VAL A 85 12.46 -20.28 -22.93
N GLY A 86 11.33 -20.66 -23.54
CA GLY A 86 11.14 -21.96 -24.18
C GLY A 86 10.72 -23.07 -23.23
N ILE A 87 10.13 -22.73 -22.08
CA ILE A 87 9.63 -23.72 -21.12
C ILE A 87 8.38 -24.40 -21.71
N PRO A 88 8.36 -25.75 -21.81
CA PRO A 88 7.16 -26.49 -22.18
C PRO A 88 6.05 -26.27 -21.14
N ASN A 89 4.83 -25.98 -21.60
CA ASN A 89 3.67 -25.67 -20.76
C ASN A 89 3.93 -24.57 -19.69
N PRO A 90 4.15 -23.31 -20.11
CA PRO A 90 4.48 -22.17 -19.23
C PRO A 90 3.49 -21.93 -18.07
N THR A 91 2.20 -22.21 -18.31
CA THR A 91 1.13 -22.03 -17.34
C THR A 91 1.21 -23.02 -16.17
N GLU A 92 1.53 -24.28 -16.46
CA GLU A 92 1.66 -25.33 -15.45
C GLU A 92 2.94 -25.15 -14.65
N PHE A 93 4.02 -24.80 -15.34
CA PHE A 93 5.29 -24.46 -14.71
C PHE A 93 5.15 -23.29 -13.72
N TYR A 94 4.40 -22.24 -14.06
CA TYR A 94 4.15 -21.13 -13.14
C TYR A 94 3.45 -21.58 -11.85
N LYS A 95 2.51 -22.53 -11.93
CA LYS A 95 1.82 -23.07 -10.73
C LYS A 95 2.81 -23.78 -9.82
N GLN A 96 3.63 -24.67 -10.38
CA GLN A 96 4.65 -25.41 -9.64
C GLN A 96 5.70 -24.48 -9.03
N PHE A 97 6.12 -23.45 -9.78
CA PHE A 97 7.07 -22.45 -9.30
C PHE A 97 6.56 -21.68 -8.07
N VAL A 98 5.29 -21.25 -8.09
CA VAL A 98 4.68 -20.53 -6.95
C VAL A 98 4.54 -21.45 -5.74
N GLU A 99 4.19 -22.71 -5.95
CA GLU A 99 4.07 -23.72 -4.89
C GLU A 99 5.44 -24.03 -4.24
N GLN A 100 6.50 -24.16 -5.04
CA GLN A 100 7.85 -24.33 -4.51
C GLN A 100 8.32 -23.11 -3.71
N GLN A 101 8.00 -21.90 -4.17
CA GLN A 101 8.34 -20.68 -3.43
C GLN A 101 7.60 -20.56 -2.09
N SER A 102 6.34 -20.99 -2.00
CA SER A 102 5.60 -20.92 -0.73
C SER A 102 6.17 -21.88 0.31
N VAL A 103 6.56 -23.09 -0.11
CA VAL A 103 7.23 -24.08 0.76
C VAL A 103 8.59 -23.56 1.24
N LEU A 104 9.39 -22.96 0.35
CA LEU A 104 10.69 -22.39 0.68
C LEU A 104 10.61 -21.19 1.63
N ASN A 105 9.58 -20.35 1.51
CA ASN A 105 9.39 -19.22 2.41
C ASN A 105 8.84 -19.64 3.78
N SER A 106 8.05 -20.71 3.84
CA SER A 106 7.52 -21.25 5.10
C SER A 106 8.56 -22.01 5.92
N SER A 107 9.62 -22.49 5.29
CA SER A 107 10.74 -23.21 5.94
C SER A 107 11.89 -22.29 6.38
N ARG A 108 11.82 -20.99 6.08
CA ARG A 108 12.79 -19.97 6.49
C ARG A 108 12.31 -19.10 7.66
N GLN A 109 11.11 -19.35 8.17
CA GLN A 109 10.56 -18.74 9.40
C GLN A 109 10.76 -19.70 10.57
#